data_AF-A0A128A2R3-F1
#
_entry.id   AF-A0A128A2R3-F1
#
_cell.length_a   1.000
_cell.length_b   1.000
_cell.length_c   1.000
_cell.angle_alpha   90.00
_cell.angle_beta   90.00
_cell.angle_gamma   90.00
#
_symmetry.space_group_name_H-M   'P 1'
#
loop_
_entity.id
_entity.type
_entity.pdbx_description
1 polymer ?
#
loop_
_entity_poly.entity_id
_entity_poly.type
_entity_poly.pdbx_seq_one_letter_code
_entity_poly.pdbx_strand_id
1 'polypeptide(L)'
;MTSFDANKIRKDLATLRKLPKIKEVIALRKRLQKELDKLTKTKPVITQPSKKEKTIFSNKKRSGKMKRYHNYIRQIQNSYPDLTYLEIRKQLARRKRGEDVPIPDAVWENPSP
;
A
#
# COMPACT_ATOMS: atom_id res chain seq x y z
N MET A 1 -22.33 -20.67 -18.37
CA MET A 1 -22.50 -19.93 -17.11
C MET A 1 -23.97 -19.53 -16.99
N THR A 2 -24.70 -20.08 -16.02
CA THR A 2 -26.09 -19.68 -15.75
C THR A 2 -26.09 -18.27 -15.15
N SER A 3 -26.58 -17.27 -15.89
CA SER A 3 -26.72 -15.91 -15.35
C SER A 3 -27.86 -15.89 -14.33
N PHE A 4 -27.54 -15.67 -13.06
CA PHE A 4 -28.55 -15.43 -12.04
C PHE A 4 -29.14 -14.04 -12.20
N ASP A 5 -30.45 -13.97 -12.42
CA ASP A 5 -31.19 -12.71 -12.53
C ASP A 5 -31.42 -12.12 -11.14
N ALA A 6 -30.99 -10.87 -10.92
CA ALA A 6 -31.11 -10.18 -9.63
C ALA A 6 -32.58 -10.07 -9.16
N ASN A 7 -33.52 -10.02 -10.10
CA ASN A 7 -34.95 -10.00 -9.78
C ASN A 7 -35.46 -11.35 -9.26
N LYS A 8 -34.93 -12.47 -9.75
CA LYS A 8 -35.26 -13.81 -9.24
C LYS A 8 -34.73 -14.01 -7.83
N ILE A 9 -33.47 -13.64 -7.56
CA ILE A 9 -32.87 -13.74 -6.22
C ILE A 9 -33.66 -12.92 -5.19
N ARG A 10 -34.18 -11.73 -5.55
CA ARG A 10 -35.04 -10.92 -4.66
C ARG A 10 -36.36 -11.62 -4.33
N LYS A 11 -36.99 -12.26 -5.32
CA LYS A 11 -38.22 -13.05 -5.12
C LYS A 11 -37.95 -14.25 -4.20
N ASP A 12 -36.86 -14.97 -4.44
CA ASP A 12 -36.46 -16.13 -3.65
C ASP A 12 -36.13 -15.76 -2.19
N LEU A 13 -35.48 -14.62 -1.98
CA LEU A 13 -35.26 -14.10 -0.63
C LEU A 13 -36.58 -13.79 0.08
N ALA A 14 -37.58 -13.25 -0.62
CA ALA A 14 -38.89 -12.92 -0.05
C ALA A 14 -39.68 -14.17 0.35
N THR A 15 -39.64 -15.24 -0.44
CA THR A 15 -40.22 -16.54 -0.08
C THR A 15 -39.49 -17.18 1.09
N LEU A 16 -38.16 -17.18 1.09
CA LEU A 16 -37.35 -17.70 2.22
C LEU A 16 -37.54 -16.91 3.52
N ARG A 17 -38.07 -15.67 3.47
CA ARG A 17 -38.43 -14.93 4.69
C ARG A 17 -39.66 -15.50 5.40
N LYS A 18 -40.56 -16.16 4.67
CA LYS A 18 -41.82 -16.73 5.19
C LYS A 18 -41.63 -18.13 5.80
N LEU A 19 -40.50 -18.77 5.52
CA LEU A 19 -40.17 -20.09 6.06
C LEU A 19 -39.67 -20.01 7.53
N PRO A 20 -39.83 -21.10 8.30
CA PRO A 20 -39.32 -21.18 9.67
C PRO A 20 -37.79 -20.99 9.72
N LYS A 21 -37.30 -20.50 10.86
CA LYS A 21 -35.87 -20.19 11.08
C LYS A 21 -35.04 -21.45 11.35
N ILE A 22 -34.98 -22.34 10.37
CA ILE A 22 -34.13 -23.54 10.37
C ILE A 22 -32.73 -23.17 9.88
N LYS A 23 -31.69 -23.84 10.37
CA LYS A 23 -30.27 -23.57 10.03
C LYS A 23 -30.02 -23.49 8.52
N GLU A 24 -30.65 -24.38 7.76
CA GLU A 24 -30.53 -24.46 6.29
C GLU A 24 -31.13 -23.25 5.59
N VAL A 25 -32.33 -22.82 6.01
CA VAL A 25 -33.00 -21.62 5.47
C VAL A 25 -32.19 -20.36 5.76
N ILE A 26 -31.58 -20.27 6.94
CA ILE A 26 -30.71 -19.16 7.33
C ILE A 26 -29.44 -19.15 6.47
N ALA A 27 -28.81 -20.31 6.26
CA ALA A 27 -27.62 -20.44 5.43
C ALA A 27 -27.92 -20.04 3.97
N LEU A 28 -29.05 -20.50 3.43
CA LEU A 28 -29.48 -20.19 2.07
C LEU A 28 -29.79 -18.70 1.88
N ARG A 29 -30.49 -18.06 2.83
CA ARG A 29 -30.70 -16.60 2.82
C ARG A 29 -29.39 -15.82 2.83
N LYS A 30 -28.43 -16.22 3.68
CA LYS A 30 -27.11 -15.56 3.73
C LYS A 30 -26.36 -15.72 2.41
N ARG A 31 -26.44 -16.88 1.76
CA ARG A 31 -25.79 -17.14 0.47
C ARG A 31 -26.40 -16.29 -0.64
N LEU A 32 -27.73 -16.29 -0.77
CA LEU A 32 -28.44 -15.51 -1.77
C LEU A 32 -28.25 -13.99 -1.57
N GLN A 33 -28.21 -13.52 -0.32
CA GLN A 33 -27.89 -12.13 -0.03
C GLN A 33 -26.49 -11.75 -0.53
N LYS A 34 -25.48 -12.59 -0.25
CA LYS A 34 -24.11 -12.35 -0.76
C LYS A 34 -24.03 -12.36 -2.28
N GLU A 35 -24.80 -13.19 -2.96
CA GLU A 35 -24.86 -13.23 -4.42
C GLU A 35 -25.56 -11.99 -4.99
N LEU A 36 -26.65 -11.53 -4.36
CA LEU A 36 -27.29 -10.27 -4.71
C LEU A 36 -26.32 -9.09 -4.53
N ASP A 37 -25.62 -9.03 -3.40
CA ASP A 37 -24.64 -7.97 -3.12
C ASP A 37 -23.50 -7.96 -4.16
N LYS A 38 -23.08 -9.13 -4.67
CA LYS A 38 -22.09 -9.22 -5.76
C LYS A 38 -22.65 -8.71 -7.10
N LEU A 39 -23.92 -8.97 -7.39
CA LEU A 39 -24.60 -8.51 -8.60
C LEU A 39 -24.91 -7.01 -8.56
N THR A 40 -25.21 -6.45 -7.39
CA THR A 40 -25.53 -5.03 -7.20
C THR A 40 -24.34 -4.16 -6.85
N LYS A 41 -23.19 -4.75 -6.51
CA LYS A 41 -21.93 -4.01 -6.43
C LYS A 41 -21.62 -3.46 -7.81
N THR A 42 -21.98 -2.20 -8.02
CA THR A 42 -21.41 -1.38 -9.09
C THR A 42 -19.90 -1.55 -9.00
N LYS A 43 -19.27 -1.91 -10.11
CA LYS A 43 -17.81 -1.95 -10.21
C LYS A 43 -17.31 -0.64 -9.59
N PRO A 44 -16.32 -0.66 -8.67
CA PRO A 44 -15.80 0.57 -8.12
C PRO A 44 -15.45 1.46 -9.31
N VAL A 45 -16.08 2.63 -9.39
CA VAL A 45 -15.74 3.62 -10.40
C VAL A 45 -14.29 3.97 -10.09
N ILE A 46 -13.37 3.44 -10.89
CA ILE A 46 -11.95 3.78 -10.78
C ILE A 46 -11.87 5.22 -11.25
N THR A 47 -12.09 6.16 -10.34
CA THR A 47 -11.87 7.57 -10.61
C THR A 47 -10.37 7.74 -10.79
N GLN A 48 -9.97 8.13 -12.00
CA GLN A 48 -8.56 8.48 -12.21
C GLN A 48 -8.23 9.66 -11.29
N PRO A 49 -7.14 9.60 -10.52
CA PRO A 49 -6.78 10.69 -9.64
C PRO A 49 -6.53 11.95 -10.46
N SER A 50 -6.99 13.09 -9.94
CA SER A 50 -6.81 14.39 -10.56
C SER A 50 -5.32 14.70 -10.75
N LYS A 51 -4.97 15.54 -11.74
CA LYS A 51 -3.59 16.04 -11.91
C LYS A 51 -3.03 16.60 -10.60
N LYS A 52 -3.86 17.31 -9.81
CA LYS A 52 -3.46 17.89 -8.51
C LYS A 52 -3.11 16.81 -7.49
N GLU A 53 -3.90 15.75 -7.42
CA GLU A 53 -3.67 14.62 -6.49
C GLU A 53 -2.41 13.84 -6.86
N LYS A 54 -2.18 13.62 -8.16
CA LYS A 54 -0.95 13.01 -8.68
C LYS A 54 0.29 13.82 -8.27
N THR A 55 0.22 15.15 -8.36
CA THR A 55 1.31 16.05 -7.95
C THR A 55 1.55 16.02 -6.45
N ILE A 56 0.51 16.12 -5.62
CA ILE A 56 0.63 16.06 -4.14
C ILE A 56 1.27 14.74 -3.72
N PHE A 57 0.79 13.63 -4.28
CA PHE A 57 1.33 12.30 -3.98
C PHE A 57 2.80 12.16 -4.38
N SER A 58 3.16 12.67 -5.57
CA SER A 58 4.54 12.66 -6.05
C SER A 58 5.46 13.51 -5.17
N ASN A 59 5.01 14.69 -4.74
CA ASN A 59 5.75 15.57 -3.84
C ASN A 59 5.94 14.93 -2.46
N LYS A 60 4.90 14.28 -1.92
CA LYS A 60 4.98 13.52 -0.66
C LYS A 60 6.03 12.40 -0.74
N LYS A 61 6.02 11.63 -1.83
CA LYS A 61 7.04 10.59 -2.09
C LYS A 61 8.45 11.17 -2.17
N ARG A 62 8.63 12.28 -2.90
CA ARG A 62 9.94 12.96 -3.03
C ARG A 62 10.44 13.46 -1.68
N SER A 63 9.58 14.13 -0.91
CA SER A 63 9.92 14.62 0.44
C SER A 63 10.33 13.48 1.37
N GLY A 64 9.57 12.38 1.41
CA GLY A 64 9.92 11.21 2.22
C GLY A 64 11.26 10.59 1.84
N LYS A 65 11.58 10.49 0.54
CA LYS A 65 12.89 10.02 0.07
C LYS A 65 14.03 10.94 0.54
N MET A 66 13.87 12.25 0.41
CA MET A 66 14.88 13.22 0.84
C MET A 66 15.09 13.19 2.36
N LYS A 67 14.02 13.06 3.15
CA LYS A 67 14.13 12.91 4.62
C LYS A 67 14.92 11.67 5.01
N ARG A 68 14.62 10.51 4.41
CA ARG A 68 15.37 9.27 4.67
C ARG A 68 16.84 9.41 4.30
N TYR A 69 17.11 10.00 3.14
CA TYR A 69 18.47 10.27 2.69
C TYR A 69 19.23 11.18 3.67
N HIS A 70 18.59 12.27 4.11
CA HIS A 70 19.19 13.19 5.08
C HIS A 70 19.48 12.50 6.42
N ASN A 71 18.52 11.75 6.95
CA ASN A 71 18.68 11.03 8.21
C ASN A 71 19.81 10.00 8.12
N TYR A 72 19.90 9.26 7.02
CA TYR A 72 20.97 8.31 6.78
C TYR A 72 22.35 8.95 6.82
N ILE A 73 22.54 10.06 6.09
CA ILE A 73 23.82 10.80 6.12
C ILE A 73 24.11 11.33 7.54
N ARG A 74 23.10 11.82 8.26
CA ARG A 74 23.27 12.29 9.64
C ARG A 74 23.64 11.19 10.61
N GLN A 75 23.10 9.98 10.47
CA GLN A 75 23.49 8.85 11.32
C GLN A 75 24.97 8.50 11.13
N ILE A 76 25.43 8.48 9.88
CA ILE A 76 26.86 8.28 9.58
C ILE A 76 27.70 9.43 10.14
N GLN A 77 27.25 10.67 10.00
CA GLN A 77 27.94 11.83 10.55
C GLN A 77 28.06 11.78 12.07
N ASN A 78 27.04 11.27 12.77
CA ASN A 78 27.11 11.10 14.23
C ASN A 78 28.18 10.07 14.63
N SER A 79 28.43 9.07 13.78
CA SER A 79 29.48 8.06 14.00
C SER A 79 30.87 8.54 13.57
N TYR A 80 30.93 9.50 12.64
CA TYR A 80 32.16 10.09 12.07
C TYR A 80 32.09 11.61 12.16
N PRO A 81 32.23 12.19 13.36
CA PRO A 81 32.07 13.63 13.58
C PRO A 81 33.13 14.46 12.82
N ASP A 82 34.27 13.86 12.50
CA ASP A 82 35.35 14.49 11.73
C ASP A 82 34.99 14.70 10.26
N LEU A 83 34.01 13.96 9.74
CA LEU A 83 33.57 14.06 8.35
C LEU A 83 32.39 15.02 8.21
N THR A 84 32.50 15.92 7.25
CA THR A 84 31.41 16.83 6.93
C THR A 84 30.30 16.12 6.17
N TYR A 85 29.07 16.65 6.29
CA TYR A 85 27.91 16.15 5.56
C TYR A 85 28.16 16.02 4.04
N LEU A 86 28.91 16.97 3.46
CA LEU A 86 29.23 16.98 2.04
C LEU A 86 30.20 15.85 1.67
N GLU A 87 31.19 15.57 2.51
CA GLU A 87 32.16 14.50 2.29
C GLU A 87 31.51 13.14 2.38
N ILE A 88 30.67 12.88 3.38
CA ILE A 88 29.91 11.64 3.50
C ILE A 88 29.03 11.43 2.27
N ARG A 89 28.39 12.50 1.77
CA ARG A 89 27.61 12.44 0.52
C ARG A 89 28.47 12.11 -0.70
N LYS A 90 29.68 12.69 -0.81
CA LYS A 90 30.62 12.38 -1.90
C LYS A 90 31.07 10.92 -1.82
N GLN A 91 31.44 10.44 -0.64
CA GLN A 91 31.82 9.05 -0.42
C GLN A 91 30.68 8.09 -0.75
N LEU A 92 29.45 8.37 -0.33
CA LEU A 92 28.29 7.55 -0.71
C LEU A 92 28.10 7.47 -2.23
N ALA A 93 28.34 8.56 -2.95
CA ALA A 93 28.26 8.56 -4.41
C ALA A 93 29.37 7.71 -5.03
N ARG A 94 30.61 7.80 -4.52
CA ARG A 94 31.76 7.00 -4.95
C ARG A 94 31.52 5.50 -4.70
N ARG A 95 31.09 5.13 -3.49
CA ARG A 95 30.71 3.76 -3.13
C ARG A 95 29.66 3.17 -4.07
N LYS A 96 28.62 3.96 -4.42
CA LYS A 96 27.59 3.51 -5.38
C LYS A 96 28.11 3.25 -6.79
N ARG A 97 29.27 3.82 -7.15
CA ARG A 97 29.97 3.54 -8.40
C ARG A 97 30.93 2.34 -8.29
N GLY A 98 31.04 1.73 -7.11
CA GLY A 98 31.98 0.64 -6.83
C GLY A 98 33.40 1.11 -6.52
N GLU A 99 33.60 2.39 -6.23
CA GLU A 99 34.91 2.91 -5.82
C GLU A 99 35.17 2.65 -4.34
N ASP A 100 36.44 2.48 -4.01
CA ASP A 100 36.88 2.36 -2.63
C ASP A 100 36.70 3.68 -1.86
N VAL A 101 36.22 3.57 -0.62
CA VAL A 101 35.86 4.70 0.24
C VAL A 101 36.38 4.50 1.65
N PRO A 102 36.80 5.59 2.34
CA PRO A 102 37.34 5.49 3.70
C PRO A 102 36.37 4.94 4.76
N ILE A 103 35.06 5.18 4.63
CA ILE A 103 34.07 4.67 5.59
C ILE A 103 33.83 3.17 5.34
N PRO A 104 33.99 2.30 6.36
CA PRO A 104 33.78 0.86 6.24
C PRO A 104 32.36 0.47 5.78
N ASP A 105 32.25 -0.63 5.03
CA ASP A 105 30.97 -1.15 4.53
C ASP A 105 29.93 -1.41 5.62
N ALA A 106 30.36 -1.87 6.79
CA ALA A 106 29.46 -2.13 7.93
C ALA A 106 28.64 -0.90 8.34
N VAL A 107 29.24 0.29 8.29
CA VAL A 107 28.57 1.56 8.64
C VAL A 107 27.54 1.96 7.58
N TRP A 108 27.80 1.63 6.32
CA TRP A 108 26.87 1.93 5.26
C TRP A 108 25.63 1.01 5.29
N GLU A 109 25.81 -0.24 5.74
CA GLU A 109 24.70 -1.20 5.90
C GLU A 109 23.92 -0.94 7.18
N ASN A 110 24.62 -0.60 8.26
CA ASN A 110 24.03 -0.23 9.54
C ASN A 110 24.65 1.07 10.08
N PRO A 111 24.07 2.23 9.72
CA PRO A 111 24.61 3.53 10.13
C PRO A 111 24.35 3.88 11.60
N SER A 112 23.64 3.03 12.35
CA SER A 112 23.51 3.09 13.80
C SER A 112 24.21 1.88 14.41
N PRO A 113 25.18 2.03 15.33
CA PRO A 113 25.60 0.91 16.16
C PRO A 113 24.42 0.36 17.00
#